data_AF-A0AB73IPZ3-F1
#
_entry.id   AF-A0AB73IPZ3-F1
#
_cell.length_a   1.000
_cell.length_b   1.000
_cell.length_c   1.000
_cell.angle_alpha   90.00
_cell.angle_beta   90.00
_cell.angle_gamma   90.00
#
_symmetry.space_group_name_H-M   'P 1'
#
loop_
_entity.id
_entity.type
_entity.pdbx_description
1 polymer ?
#
loop_
_entity_poly.entity_id
_entity_poly.type
_entity_poly.pdbx_seq_one_letter_code
_entity_poly.pdbx_strand_id
1 'polypeptide(L)'
;MSDGNELPWRCFLCDEVFIDRDSAALHFGTSLMHEPACQIDIEKYRDMERQVERCNAEDSDVQREMYGMQYRHQFELRREEEKGYARGLRDQSAEILNWAVDRWNAEVLNRPMINVHRRTLDETWRQIVRQCGGDDEALLGPRHSTLIETRERE
;
A
#
# COMPACT_ATOMS: atom_id res chain seq x y z
N MET A 1 -29.03 -48.35 -8.28
CA MET A 1 -29.31 -48.15 -6.85
C MET A 1 -29.18 -49.53 -6.23
N SER A 2 -27.94 -49.89 -5.87
CA SER A 2 -27.65 -51.21 -5.32
C SER A 2 -27.87 -51.12 -3.82
N ASP A 3 -28.98 -51.69 -3.34
CA ASP A 3 -29.18 -52.04 -1.95
C ASP A 3 -28.15 -53.12 -1.57
N GLY A 4 -26.96 -52.66 -1.22
CA GLY A 4 -25.89 -53.47 -0.68
C GLY A 4 -26.09 -53.57 0.83
N ASN A 5 -26.35 -54.78 1.31
CA ASN A 5 -26.35 -55.14 2.72
C ASN A 5 -24.95 -54.93 3.32
N GLU A 6 -24.58 -53.68 3.63
CA GLU A 6 -23.39 -53.36 4.42
C GLU A 6 -23.63 -53.92 5.82
N LEU A 7 -22.88 -54.98 6.15
CA LEU A 7 -22.90 -55.56 7.49
C LEU A 7 -22.44 -54.49 8.48
N PRO A 8 -23.13 -54.32 9.61
CA PRO A 8 -22.80 -53.27 10.56
C PRO A 8 -21.40 -53.52 11.17
N TRP A 9 -20.63 -52.45 11.32
CA TRP A 9 -19.34 -52.50 12.02
C TRP A 9 -19.57 -52.56 13.52
N ARG A 10 -18.78 -53.36 14.23
CA ARG A 10 -18.88 -53.49 15.69
C ARG A 10 -17.52 -53.25 16.33
N CYS A 11 -17.47 -52.38 17.34
CA CYS A 11 -16.27 -52.19 18.12
C CYS A 11 -16.04 -53.39 19.05
N PHE A 12 -14.83 -53.94 19.05
CA PHE A 12 -14.49 -55.08 19.91
C PHE A 12 -14.18 -54.71 21.37
N LEU A 13 -14.16 -53.41 21.69
CA LEU A 13 -13.78 -52.89 23.01
C LEU A 13 -15.00 -52.46 23.84
N CYS A 14 -15.97 -51.80 23.21
CA CYS A 14 -17.19 -51.32 23.87
C CYS A 14 -18.48 -51.94 23.30
N ASP A 15 -18.37 -52.82 22.30
CA ASP A 15 -19.48 -53.49 21.63
C ASP A 15 -20.49 -52.58 20.90
N GLU A 16 -20.17 -51.29 20.74
CA GLU A 16 -20.97 -50.33 19.96
C GLU A 16 -21.04 -50.73 18.48
N VAL A 17 -22.21 -50.55 17.87
CA VAL A 17 -22.52 -50.99 16.50
C VAL A 17 -22.81 -49.77 15.61
N PHE A 18 -22.12 -49.71 14.47
CA PHE A 18 -22.18 -48.62 13.51
C PHE A 18 -22.75 -49.13 12.19
N ILE A 19 -23.72 -48.40 11.64
CA ILE A 19 -24.44 -48.76 10.41
C ILE A 19 -23.91 -48.00 9.18
N ASP A 20 -23.09 -46.99 9.40
CA ASP A 20 -22.53 -46.14 8.36
C ASP A 20 -21.04 -45.92 8.60
N ARG A 21 -20.33 -45.63 7.51
CA ARG A 21 -18.88 -45.47 7.52
C ARG A 21 -18.43 -44.25 8.32
N ASP A 22 -19.19 -43.16 8.31
CA ASP A 22 -18.80 -41.90 8.95
C ASP A 22 -18.88 -42.01 10.47
N SER A 23 -19.93 -42.65 11.01
CA SER A 23 -20.04 -42.94 12.45
C SER A 23 -18.96 -43.91 12.93
N ALA A 24 -18.66 -44.94 12.15
CA ALA A 24 -17.53 -45.83 12.44
C ALA A 24 -16.20 -45.05 12.44
N ALA A 25 -15.99 -44.15 11.47
CA ALA A 25 -14.76 -43.34 11.39
C ALA A 25 -14.61 -42.34 12.56
N LEU A 26 -15.71 -41.81 13.10
CA LEU A 26 -15.67 -40.99 14.32
C LEU A 26 -15.22 -41.80 15.53
N HIS A 27 -15.63 -43.07 15.61
CA HIS A 27 -15.24 -43.95 16.72
C HIS A 27 -13.81 -44.49 16.57
N PHE A 28 -13.45 -45.05 15.42
CA PHE A 28 -12.14 -45.71 15.22
C PHE A 28 -11.03 -44.76 14.77
N GLY A 29 -11.39 -43.58 14.24
CA GLY A 29 -10.48 -42.69 13.56
C GLY A 29 -10.26 -43.04 12.08
N THR A 30 -9.47 -42.21 11.39
CA THR A 30 -9.20 -42.33 9.95
C THR A 30 -7.91 -43.08 9.63
N SER A 31 -7.15 -43.51 10.64
CA SER A 31 -5.95 -44.33 10.49
C SER A 31 -5.82 -45.35 11.61
N LEU A 32 -5.05 -46.41 11.38
CA LEU A 32 -4.75 -47.45 12.37
C LEU A 32 -3.98 -46.95 13.60
N MET A 33 -3.47 -45.72 13.55
CA MET A 33 -2.72 -45.09 14.66
C MET A 33 -3.62 -44.33 15.62
N HIS A 34 -4.90 -44.13 15.29
CA HIS A 34 -5.83 -43.45 16.18
C HIS A 34 -6.29 -44.40 17.27
N GLU A 35 -6.37 -43.86 18.49
CA GLU A 35 -7.01 -44.57 19.57
C GLU A 35 -8.53 -44.47 19.40
N PRO A 36 -9.26 -45.59 19.51
CA PRO A 36 -10.71 -45.57 19.44
C PRO A 36 -11.33 -44.70 20.53
N ALA A 37 -12.42 -44.00 20.20
CA ALA A 37 -13.10 -43.07 21.10
C ALA A 37 -13.49 -43.69 22.45
N CYS A 38 -13.85 -44.98 22.48
CA CYS A 38 -14.19 -45.69 23.72
C CYS A 38 -13.02 -45.89 24.70
N GLN A 39 -11.77 -45.74 24.26
CA GLN A 39 -10.60 -45.81 25.12
C GLN A 39 -10.11 -44.43 25.57
N ILE A 40 -10.64 -43.35 24.98
CA ILE A 40 -10.29 -41.99 25.37
C ILE A 40 -11.02 -41.67 26.68
N ASP A 41 -10.24 -41.52 27.74
CA ASP A 41 -10.75 -41.08 29.03
C ASP A 41 -10.78 -39.55 29.15
N ILE A 42 -11.32 -39.08 30.28
CA ILE A 42 -11.44 -37.65 30.55
C ILE A 42 -10.10 -36.96 30.73
N GLU A 43 -9.08 -37.65 31.26
CA GLU A 43 -7.75 -37.07 31.45
C GLU A 43 -7.10 -36.78 30.10
N LYS A 44 -7.14 -37.76 29.19
CA LYS A 44 -6.65 -37.61 27.82
C LYS A 44 -7.43 -36.52 27.06
N TYR A 45 -8.74 -36.43 27.27
CA TYR A 45 -9.54 -35.36 26.68
C TYR A 45 -9.10 -33.97 27.14
N ARG A 46 -8.88 -33.78 28.45
CA ARG A 46 -8.38 -32.50 29.00
C ARG A 46 -6.96 -32.18 28.52
N ASP A 47 -6.11 -33.19 28.32
CA ASP A 47 -4.77 -32.99 27.74
C ASP A 47 -4.84 -32.48 26.30
N MET A 48 -5.73 -33.07 25.48
CA MET A 48 -5.95 -32.60 24.12
C MET A 48 -6.50 -31.16 24.08
N GLU A 49 -7.46 -30.80 24.95
CA GLU A 49 -7.95 -29.41 25.07
C GLU A 49 -6.81 -28.43 25.38
N ARG A 50 -5.97 -28.75 26.38
CA ARG A 50 -4.80 -27.91 26.74
C ARG A 50 -3.80 -27.78 25.60
N GLN A 51 -3.60 -28.84 24.81
CA GLN A 51 -2.72 -28.80 23.65
C GLN A 51 -3.28 -27.90 22.55
N VAL A 52 -4.57 -27.99 22.25
CA VAL A 52 -5.24 -27.12 21.27
C VAL A 52 -5.18 -25.66 21.69
N GLU A 53 -5.45 -25.36 22.96
CA GLU A 53 -5.35 -24.00 23.50
C GLU A 53 -3.94 -23.42 23.35
N ARG A 54 -2.91 -24.20 23.66
CA ARG A 54 -1.51 -23.78 23.50
C ARG A 54 -1.17 -23.51 22.03
N CYS A 55 -1.52 -24.42 21.13
CA CYS A 55 -1.27 -24.23 19.70
C CYS A 55 -1.99 -22.97 19.16
N ASN A 56 -3.24 -22.75 19.57
CA ASN A 56 -4.00 -21.57 19.18
C ASN A 56 -3.38 -20.27 19.73
N ALA A 57 -2.88 -20.29 20.97
CA ALA A 57 -2.22 -19.14 21.57
C ALA A 57 -0.93 -18.79 20.82
N GLU A 58 -0.08 -19.78 20.55
CA GLU A 58 1.17 -19.62 19.78
C GLU A 58 0.88 -19.09 18.36
N ASP A 59 -0.10 -19.66 17.66
CA ASP A 59 -0.52 -19.18 16.33
C ASP A 59 -1.02 -17.73 16.37
N SER A 60 -1.76 -17.36 17.41
CA SER A 60 -2.26 -15.99 17.57
C SER A 60 -1.14 -14.97 17.78
N ASP A 61 -0.07 -15.35 18.47
CA ASP A 61 1.09 -14.51 18.71
C ASP A 61 1.89 -14.30 17.42
N VAL A 62 2.12 -15.38 16.67
CA VAL A 62 2.77 -15.31 15.35
C VAL A 62 1.95 -14.46 14.38
N GLN A 63 0.63 -14.66 14.33
CA GLN A 63 -0.27 -13.85 13.49
C GLN A 63 -0.19 -12.37 13.87
N ARG A 64 -0.23 -12.05 15.17
CA ARG A 64 -0.11 -10.67 15.65
C ARG A 64 1.21 -10.04 15.25
N GLU A 65 2.31 -10.78 15.36
CA GLU A 65 3.63 -10.32 14.94
C GLU A 65 3.69 -10.10 13.43
N MET A 66 3.19 -11.05 12.63
CA MET A 66 3.13 -10.94 11.17
C MET A 66 2.33 -9.72 10.73
N TYR A 67 1.15 -9.51 11.30
CA TYR A 67 0.35 -8.31 11.02
C TYR A 67 1.07 -7.03 11.44
N GLY A 68 1.79 -7.04 12.57
CA GLY A 68 2.62 -5.93 13.00
C GLY A 68 3.77 -5.62 12.03
N MET A 69 4.45 -6.65 11.51
CA MET A 69 5.49 -6.50 10.50
C MET A 69 4.94 -5.95 9.18
N GLN A 70 3.81 -6.49 8.71
CA GLN A 70 3.15 -6.03 7.48
C GLN A 70 2.73 -4.56 7.58
N TYR A 71 2.14 -4.16 8.71
CA TYR A 71 1.76 -2.78 8.94
C TYR A 71 2.97 -1.84 8.92
N ARG A 72 4.05 -2.19 9.65
CA ARG A 72 5.29 -1.39 9.65
C ARG A 72 5.87 -1.24 8.25
N HIS A 73 5.93 -2.34 7.50
CA HIS A 73 6.44 -2.33 6.13
C HIS A 73 5.58 -1.45 5.20
N GLN A 74 4.26 -1.59 5.26
CA GLN A 74 3.33 -0.76 4.49
C GLN A 74 3.45 0.72 4.84
N PHE A 75 3.63 1.05 6.11
CA PHE A 75 3.86 2.41 6.56
C PHE A 75 5.17 2.99 6.02
N GLU A 76 6.26 2.21 6.09
CA GLU A 76 7.57 2.61 5.56
C GLU A 76 7.55 2.81 4.04
N LEU A 77 6.91 1.89 3.29
CA LEU A 77 6.72 2.03 1.85
C LEU A 77 6.00 3.33 1.50
N ARG A 78 4.86 3.61 2.14
CA ARG A 78 4.11 4.85 1.90
C ARG A 78 4.95 6.09 2.18
N ARG A 79 5.73 6.08 3.26
CA ARG A 79 6.61 7.20 3.60
C ARG A 79 7.69 7.43 2.55
N GLU A 80 8.28 6.36 2.00
CA GLU A 80 9.26 6.49 0.91
C GLU A 80 8.60 6.92 -0.41
N GLU A 81 7.39 6.44 -0.71
CA GLU A 81 6.59 6.90 -1.85
C GLU A 81 6.28 8.40 -1.75
N GLU A 82 5.84 8.88 -0.59
CA GLU A 82 5.57 10.31 -0.35
C GLU A 82 6.82 11.17 -0.54
N LYS A 83 7.97 10.71 -0.05
CA LYS A 83 9.26 11.39 -0.30
C LYS A 83 9.61 11.41 -1.78
N GLY A 84 9.41 10.29 -2.48
CA GLY A 84 9.61 10.17 -3.92
C GLY A 84 8.70 11.11 -4.71
N TYR A 85 7.42 11.18 -4.34
CA TYR A 85 6.43 12.07 -4.93
C TYR A 85 6.79 13.54 -4.74
N ALA A 86 7.14 13.94 -3.51
CA ALA A 86 7.56 15.31 -3.21
C ALA A 86 8.85 15.70 -3.95
N ARG A 87 9.77 14.75 -4.17
CA ARG A 87 10.93 14.95 -5.05
C ARG A 87 10.50 15.14 -6.50
N GLY A 88 9.64 14.27 -7.03
CA GLY A 88 9.17 14.37 -8.41
C GLY A 88 8.45 15.70 -8.72
N LEU A 89 7.63 16.20 -7.79
CA LEU A 89 6.98 17.50 -7.93
C LEU A 89 7.99 18.67 -7.98
N ARG A 90 9.05 18.61 -7.17
CA ARG A 90 10.13 19.62 -7.20
C ARG A 90 10.91 19.56 -8.50
N ASP A 91 11.27 18.36 -8.94
CA ASP A 91 12.02 18.16 -10.18
C ASP A 91 11.19 18.65 -11.40
N GLN A 92 9.89 18.34 -11.44
CA GLN A 92 8.97 18.86 -12.45
C GLN A 92 8.86 20.39 -12.41
N SER A 93 8.72 20.97 -11.21
CA SER A 93 8.62 22.43 -11.05
C SER A 93 9.90 23.13 -11.53
N ALA A 94 11.08 22.54 -11.27
CA ALA A 94 12.35 23.04 -11.76
C ALA A 94 12.48 22.95 -13.29
N GLU A 95 11.99 21.86 -13.90
CA GLU A 95 11.97 21.71 -15.36
C GLU A 95 11.08 22.75 -16.04
N ILE A 96 9.86 22.96 -15.53
CA ILE A 96 8.94 23.99 -16.03
C ILE A 96 9.52 25.39 -15.83
N LEU A 97 10.20 25.63 -14.69
CA LEU A 97 10.86 26.91 -14.42
C LEU A 97 11.94 27.21 -15.46
N ASN A 98 12.84 26.26 -15.74
CA ASN A 98 13.87 26.42 -16.76
C ASN A 98 13.26 26.68 -18.13
N TRP A 99 12.24 25.90 -18.51
CA TRP A 99 11.50 26.10 -19.75
C TRP A 99 10.87 27.49 -19.85
N ALA A 100 10.25 27.99 -18.76
CA ALA A 100 9.62 29.30 -18.74
C ALA A 100 10.65 30.42 -18.91
N VAL A 101 11.83 30.30 -18.30
CA VAL A 101 12.95 31.24 -18.47
C VAL A 101 13.45 31.23 -19.91
N ASP A 102 13.65 30.04 -20.50
CA ASP A 102 14.08 29.92 -21.90
C ASP A 102 13.05 30.52 -22.87
N ARG A 103 11.75 30.28 -22.61
CA ARG A 103 10.66 30.87 -23.38
C ARG A 103 10.62 32.38 -23.27
N TRP A 104 10.79 32.93 -22.07
CA TRP A 104 10.87 34.37 -21.88
C TRP A 104 12.09 34.97 -22.60
N ASN A 105 13.25 34.31 -22.56
CA ASN A 105 14.44 34.75 -23.29
C ASN A 105 14.20 34.78 -24.81
N ALA A 106 13.55 33.75 -25.36
CA ALA A 106 13.26 33.67 -26.78
C ALA A 106 12.17 34.66 -27.23
N GLU A 107 11.13 34.84 -26.42
CA GLU A 107 9.94 35.57 -26.82
C GLU A 107 9.93 37.00 -26.34
N VAL A 108 10.55 37.33 -25.22
CA VAL A 108 10.40 38.63 -24.57
C VAL A 108 11.70 39.41 -24.67
N LEU A 109 12.84 38.89 -24.18
CA LEU A 109 14.09 39.64 -23.97
C LEU A 109 14.43 40.66 -25.07
N ASN A 110 14.40 40.26 -26.34
CA ASN A 110 14.81 41.10 -27.47
C ASN A 110 13.66 41.87 -28.16
N ARG A 111 12.41 41.79 -27.65
CA ARG A 111 11.29 42.54 -28.23
C ARG A 111 11.39 44.04 -27.91
N PRO A 112 11.18 44.93 -28.90
CA PRO A 112 11.11 46.37 -28.66
C PRO A 112 10.04 46.74 -27.63
N MET A 113 10.31 47.75 -26.80
CA MET A 113 9.36 48.24 -25.77
C MET A 113 8.06 48.80 -26.35
N ILE A 114 8.07 49.26 -27.60
CA ILE A 114 6.85 49.72 -28.32
C ILE A 114 5.93 48.57 -28.72
N ASN A 115 6.39 47.32 -28.66
CA ASN A 115 5.58 46.17 -29.02
C ASN A 115 4.49 45.96 -27.97
N VAL A 116 3.23 46.16 -28.38
CA VAL A 116 2.05 46.08 -27.51
C VAL A 116 1.88 44.73 -26.81
N HIS A 117 2.40 43.64 -27.38
CA HIS A 117 2.31 42.30 -26.79
C HIS A 117 3.43 41.99 -25.80
N ARG A 118 4.50 42.81 -25.76
CA ARG A 118 5.66 42.56 -24.88
C ARG A 118 5.25 42.48 -23.42
N ARG A 119 4.46 43.45 -22.93
CA ARG A 119 4.03 43.51 -21.52
C ARG A 119 3.20 42.29 -21.13
N THR A 120 2.25 41.87 -21.97
CA THR A 120 1.40 40.72 -21.68
C THR A 120 2.21 39.43 -21.64
N LEU A 121 3.14 39.24 -22.59
CA LEU A 121 4.03 38.07 -22.58
C LEU A 121 4.98 38.09 -21.37
N ASP A 122 5.55 39.25 -21.02
CA ASP A 122 6.39 39.42 -19.83
C ASP A 122 5.63 38.99 -18.57
N GLU A 123 4.42 39.51 -18.34
CA GLU A 123 3.62 39.15 -17.17
C GLU A 123 3.23 37.66 -17.15
N THR A 124 2.86 37.10 -18.31
CA THR A 124 2.46 35.70 -18.43
C THR A 124 3.61 34.77 -18.00
N TRP A 125 4.81 34.99 -18.51
CA TRP A 125 5.97 34.17 -18.16
C TRP A 125 6.39 34.37 -16.70
N ARG A 126 6.33 35.59 -16.18
CA ARG A 126 6.59 35.88 -14.76
C ARG A 126 5.61 35.17 -13.83
N GLN A 127 4.34 35.08 -14.20
CA GLN A 127 3.33 34.33 -13.44
C GLN A 127 3.68 32.83 -13.37
N ILE A 128 4.12 32.24 -14.48
CA ILE A 128 4.55 30.83 -14.52
C ILE A 128 5.78 30.61 -13.65
N VAL A 129 6.77 31.50 -13.71
CA VAL A 129 7.97 31.46 -12.86
C VAL A 129 7.60 31.45 -11.38
N ARG A 130 6.71 32.36 -10.94
CA ARG A 130 6.24 32.40 -9.55
C ARG A 130 5.47 31.16 -9.14
N GLN A 131 4.62 30.62 -10.03
CA GLN A 131 3.87 29.39 -9.77
C GLN A 131 4.80 28.18 -9.56
N CYS A 132 5.95 28.17 -10.22
CA CYS A 132 6.98 27.15 -10.05
C CYS A 132 7.92 27.43 -8.86
N GLY A 133 7.68 28.49 -8.08
CA GLY A 133 8.47 28.87 -6.91
C GLY A 133 9.76 29.65 -7.22
N GLY A 134 9.94 30.13 -8.45
CA GLY A 134 11.08 30.97 -8.83
C GLY A 134 10.86 32.45 -8.51
N ASP A 135 11.97 33.16 -8.27
CA ASP A 135 11.97 34.62 -8.17
C ASP A 135 12.04 35.23 -9.58
N ASP A 136 10.95 35.89 -10.00
CA ASP A 136 10.80 36.40 -11.35
C ASP A 136 11.73 37.59 -11.66
N GLU A 137 12.07 38.41 -10.67
CA GLU A 137 12.99 39.54 -10.90
C GLU A 137 14.46 39.09 -10.90
N ALA A 138 14.81 38.12 -10.04
CA ALA A 138 16.15 37.55 -10.06
C ALA A 138 16.44 36.76 -11.34
N LEU A 139 15.45 36.03 -11.87
CA LEU A 139 15.62 35.16 -13.04
C LEU A 139 15.44 35.90 -14.38
N LEU A 140 14.50 36.84 -14.47
CA LEU A 140 14.13 37.52 -15.73
C LEU A 140 14.55 38.99 -15.75
N GLY A 141 15.12 39.51 -14.67
CA GLY A 141 15.48 40.93 -14.53
C GLY A 141 14.27 41.84 -14.27
N PRO A 142 14.45 43.18 -14.39
CA PRO A 142 13.42 44.16 -14.06
C PRO A 142 12.13 43.98 -14.87
N ARG A 143 10.99 44.24 -14.24
CA ARG A 143 9.67 44.17 -14.88
C ARG A 143 9.49 45.24 -15.96
N HIS A 144 8.60 44.97 -16.91
CA HIS A 144 8.27 45.91 -17.98
C HIS A 144 7.87 47.31 -17.49
N SER A 145 7.13 47.41 -16.38
CA SER A 145 6.76 48.71 -15.76
C SER A 145 8.00 49.47 -15.28
N THR A 146 8.89 48.78 -14.57
CA THR A 146 10.15 49.35 -14.06
C THR A 146 11.06 49.84 -15.18
N LEU A 147 11.11 49.11 -16.31
CA LEU A 147 11.87 49.51 -17.49
C LEU A 147 11.31 50.78 -18.16
N ILE A 148 9.99 50.94 -18.21
CA ILE A 148 9.35 52.18 -18.72
C ILE A 148 9.72 53.35 -17.82
N GLU A 149 9.51 53.21 -16.50
CA GLU A 149 9.77 54.27 -15.53
C GLU A 149 11.24 54.71 -15.52
N THR A 150 12.16 53.78 -15.77
CA THR A 150 13.60 54.11 -15.85
C THR A 150 13.88 54.92 -17.11
N ARG A 151 13.29 54.55 -18.25
CA ARG A 151 13.48 55.21 -19.55
C ARG A 151 12.82 56.60 -19.63
N GLU A 152 11.75 56.84 -18.88
CA GLU A 152 11.10 58.16 -18.80
C GLU A 152 11.90 59.16 -17.93
N ARG A 153 12.87 58.67 -17.14
CA ARG A 153 13.74 59.50 -16.28
C ARG A 153 15.07 59.89 -16.94
N GLU A 154 15.41 59.30 -18.09
CA GLU A 154 16.60 59.59 -18.92
C GLU A 154 16.27 60.60 -20.03
#